data_AF-A0A0M0KA63-F1
#
_entry.id   AF-A0A0M0KA63-F1
#
_cell.length_a   1.000
_cell.length_b   1.000
_cell.length_c   1.000
_cell.angle_alpha   90.00
_cell.angle_beta   90.00
_cell.angle_gamma   90.00
#
_symmetry.space_group_name_H-M   'P 1'
#
loop_
_entity.id
_entity.type
_entity.pdbx_description
1 polymer ?
#
loop_
_entity_poly.entity_id
_entity_poly.type
_entity_poly.pdbx_seq_one_letter_code
_entity_poly.pdbx_strand_id
1 'polypeptide(L)'
;MPKRGGPSAEEESPSKRAKAAASNEKKPRRPAMDVVALAQQLKAEIQKKRRPGKEPGEEKPPKEKKPRTKKASAEVVEVDKILAVKANVKGGLLYQIQWMDGTKTWEPEGNVMDDDLIDDFEAAEQAKAYSDHDIQVGSEVEVKNVTEGFENSWTAAKVTKKDKGGKWTVEFTGFVDEEGEAETESGVERERLRLVPDEVEKGWVPIVGEMIEVNEDDCWWEARVVEISGKKAKLQLRVSDEFKTSTIGAKKLRPCGWLHMAGKRAKS
;
A
#
# COMPACT_ATOMS: atom_id res chain seq x y z
N MET A 1 71.17 -53.82 -38.05
CA MET A 1 71.59 -52.48 -38.51
C MET A 1 70.94 -51.42 -37.61
N PRO A 2 71.69 -50.38 -37.22
CA PRO A 2 71.33 -49.43 -36.17
C PRO A 2 70.67 -48.14 -36.70
N LYS A 3 70.05 -47.37 -35.80
CA LYS A 3 69.94 -45.88 -35.73
C LYS A 3 69.06 -45.57 -34.51
N ARG A 4 69.54 -45.15 -33.33
CA ARG A 4 70.18 -43.86 -32.95
C ARG A 4 69.46 -42.62 -33.50
N GLY A 5 68.93 -41.82 -32.58
CA GLY A 5 68.46 -40.45 -32.78
C GLY A 5 67.71 -39.95 -31.53
N GLY A 6 68.45 -39.42 -30.56
CA GLY A 6 67.90 -38.63 -29.45
C GLY A 6 67.69 -37.14 -29.85
N PRO A 7 67.81 -36.19 -28.90
CA PRO A 7 66.71 -35.37 -28.38
C PRO A 7 66.78 -33.88 -28.77
N SER A 8 65.68 -33.14 -28.57
CA SER A 8 65.61 -31.66 -28.42
C SER A 8 64.21 -31.36 -27.83
N ALA A 9 64.02 -30.84 -26.61
CA ALA A 9 64.49 -29.60 -25.97
C ALA A 9 63.88 -28.33 -26.60
N GLU A 10 63.00 -27.68 -25.81
CA GLU A 10 62.53 -26.27 -25.77
C GLU A 10 61.02 -26.27 -25.42
N GLU A 11 60.44 -25.39 -24.60
CA GLU A 11 60.87 -24.46 -23.55
C GLU A 11 59.54 -23.91 -22.97
N GLU A 12 59.55 -23.45 -21.71
CA GLU A 12 58.65 -22.46 -21.08
C GLU A 12 57.10 -22.59 -21.17
N SER A 13 56.26 -22.18 -20.22
CA SER A 13 56.31 -21.71 -18.83
C SER A 13 54.82 -21.61 -18.38
N PRO A 14 54.53 -21.61 -17.07
CA PRO A 14 53.16 -21.74 -16.55
C PRO A 14 52.43 -20.39 -16.46
N SER A 15 51.35 -20.23 -17.22
CA SER A 15 50.49 -19.05 -17.10
C SER A 15 49.45 -19.21 -15.99
N LYS A 16 49.70 -18.48 -14.90
CA LYS A 16 48.75 -18.16 -13.84
C LYS A 16 47.60 -17.31 -14.43
N ARG A 17 46.35 -17.73 -14.25
CA ARG A 17 45.20 -16.83 -14.17
C ARG A 17 44.18 -17.43 -13.21
N ALA A 18 44.36 -17.17 -11.93
CA ALA A 18 43.70 -16.08 -11.21
C ALA A 18 42.18 -16.31 -11.12
N LYS A 19 41.78 -16.69 -9.91
CA LYS A 19 40.43 -16.65 -9.36
C LYS A 19 39.73 -15.35 -9.80
N ALA A 20 38.61 -15.48 -10.49
CA ALA A 20 37.56 -14.45 -10.46
C ALA A 20 36.46 -15.00 -9.54
N ALA A 21 36.62 -14.72 -8.24
CA ALA A 21 35.48 -14.67 -7.35
C ALA A 21 34.56 -13.59 -7.92
N ALA A 22 33.38 -13.99 -8.41
CA ALA A 22 32.32 -13.05 -8.68
C ALA A 22 31.92 -12.45 -7.33
N SER A 23 32.40 -11.24 -7.07
CA SER A 23 31.95 -10.38 -6.00
C SER A 23 30.45 -10.17 -6.19
N ASN A 24 29.65 -10.94 -5.45
CA ASN A 24 28.26 -10.61 -5.22
C ASN A 24 28.27 -9.38 -4.31
N GLU A 25 28.37 -8.22 -4.94
CA GLU A 25 28.35 -6.92 -4.30
C GLU A 25 26.93 -6.74 -3.74
N LYS A 26 26.72 -7.27 -2.53
CA LYS A 26 25.55 -6.98 -1.70
C LYS A 26 25.46 -5.45 -1.64
N LYS A 27 24.45 -4.89 -2.30
CA LYS A 27 24.03 -3.51 -2.07
C LYS A 27 24.00 -3.26 -0.56
N PRO A 28 24.49 -2.12 -0.08
CA PRO A 28 24.37 -1.79 1.34
C PRO A 28 22.88 -1.77 1.69
N ARG A 29 22.46 -2.75 2.50
CA ARG A 29 21.19 -2.69 3.21
C ARG A 29 21.29 -1.48 4.13
N ARG A 30 20.30 -0.58 4.02
CA ARG A 30 20.20 0.58 4.91
C ARG A 30 20.17 0.06 6.35
N PRO A 31 20.86 0.71 7.31
CA PRO A 31 20.78 0.31 8.70
C PRO A 31 19.32 0.35 9.15
N ALA A 32 18.91 -0.67 9.92
CA ALA A 32 17.58 -0.79 10.49
C ALA A 32 17.20 0.51 11.21
N MET A 33 16.06 1.09 10.85
CA MET A 33 15.40 2.06 11.71
C MET A 33 14.39 1.28 12.52
N ASP A 34 14.63 1.20 13.82
CA ASP A 34 13.68 0.70 14.82
C ASP A 34 12.30 1.34 14.56
N VAL A 35 11.29 0.50 14.36
CA VAL A 35 9.90 0.89 14.06
C VAL A 35 9.35 1.79 15.17
N VAL A 36 9.80 1.58 16.41
CA VAL A 36 9.47 2.44 17.56
C VAL A 36 10.15 3.80 17.43
N ALA A 37 11.40 3.84 16.96
CA ALA A 37 12.12 5.09 16.71
C ALA A 37 11.53 5.88 15.53
N LEU A 38 11.07 5.21 14.47
CA LEU A 38 10.40 5.86 13.34
C LEU A 38 9.03 6.41 13.76
N ALA A 39 8.24 5.63 14.53
CA ALA A 39 6.98 6.09 15.10
C ALA A 39 7.18 7.28 16.06
N GLN A 40 8.25 7.28 16.86
CA GLN A 40 8.60 8.41 17.73
C GLN A 40 9.05 9.64 16.95
N GLN A 41 9.81 9.48 15.86
CA GLN A 41 10.21 10.58 14.97
C GLN A 41 8.99 11.20 14.27
N LEU A 42 8.06 10.38 13.78
CA LEU A 42 6.82 10.85 13.15
C LEU A 42 5.92 11.60 14.16
N LYS A 43 5.79 11.06 15.39
CA LYS A 43 5.08 11.71 16.51
C LYS A 43 5.66 13.10 16.82
N ALA A 44 6.98 13.24 16.87
CA ALA A 44 7.65 14.52 17.14
C ALA A 44 7.48 15.55 16.02
N GLU A 45 7.36 15.12 14.76
CA GLU A 45 7.15 16.01 13.63
C GLU A 45 5.70 16.52 13.53
N ILE A 46 4.72 15.66 13.85
CA ILE A 46 3.29 16.02 13.92
C ILE A 46 3.06 17.05 15.05
N GLN A 47 3.69 16.86 16.21
CA GLN A 47 3.54 17.77 17.35
C GLN A 47 4.17 19.15 17.10
N LYS A 48 5.27 19.23 16.35
CA LYS A 48 5.92 20.51 15.98
C LYS A 48 5.12 21.36 14.99
N LYS A 49 4.22 20.75 14.19
CA LYS A 49 3.44 21.46 13.16
C LYS A 49 2.10 22.02 13.68
N ARG A 50 1.69 21.69 14.91
CA ARG A 50 0.50 22.27 15.56
C ARG A 50 0.88 23.57 16.28
N ARG A 51 0.81 24.72 15.59
CA ARG A 51 0.83 26.05 16.25
C ARG A 51 -0.50 26.30 16.97
N PRO A 52 -0.51 26.91 18.17
CA PRO A 52 -1.73 27.37 18.82
C PRO A 52 -2.08 28.81 18.41
N GLY A 53 -3.37 29.09 18.23
CA GLY A 53 -3.96 30.42 18.02
C GLY A 53 -4.78 30.49 16.73
N LYS A 54 -5.97 31.11 16.68
CA LYS A 54 -6.41 32.30 17.42
C LYS A 54 -7.93 32.50 17.19
N GLU A 55 -8.68 32.92 18.20
CA GLU A 55 -10.02 33.52 18.05
C GLU A 55 -9.96 34.78 17.15
N PRO A 56 -11.10 35.16 16.54
CA PRO A 56 -11.61 36.51 16.83
C PRO A 56 -13.14 36.65 16.84
N GLY A 57 -13.63 37.52 17.73
CA GLY A 57 -15.00 38.01 17.78
C GLY A 57 -15.29 39.27 16.94
N GLU A 58 -16.60 39.57 16.89
CA GLU A 58 -17.34 40.82 16.61
C GLU A 58 -17.25 41.54 15.24
N GLU A 59 -18.22 41.18 14.39
CA GLU A 59 -19.33 41.96 13.80
C GLU A 59 -19.24 43.50 13.56
N LYS A 60 -19.59 43.92 12.32
CA LYS A 60 -20.36 45.15 11.95
C LYS A 60 -20.83 45.10 10.45
N PRO A 61 -21.80 45.93 9.99
CA PRO A 61 -23.10 45.50 9.42
C PRO A 61 -23.24 45.67 7.87
N PRO A 62 -24.41 45.38 7.24
CA PRO A 62 -24.50 44.77 5.91
C PRO A 62 -24.63 45.77 4.75
N LYS A 63 -24.12 45.39 3.56
CA LYS A 63 -24.39 46.04 2.27
C LYS A 63 -25.10 45.12 1.29
N GLU A 64 -26.07 45.74 0.63
CA GLU A 64 -27.03 45.35 -0.41
C GLU A 64 -26.85 44.04 -1.21
N LYS A 65 -28.01 43.39 -1.37
CA LYS A 65 -28.26 42.12 -2.04
C LYS A 65 -28.14 42.24 -3.56
N LYS A 66 -27.26 41.43 -4.16
CA LYS A 66 -27.38 40.95 -5.55
C LYS A 66 -28.08 39.57 -5.55
N PRO A 67 -28.83 39.21 -6.60
CA PRO A 67 -29.69 38.04 -6.58
C PRO A 67 -28.85 36.77 -6.45
N ARG A 68 -28.96 36.12 -5.29
CA ARG A 68 -28.46 34.76 -5.05
C ARG A 68 -29.27 33.82 -5.94
N THR A 69 -28.62 33.27 -6.97
CA THR A 69 -29.00 31.95 -7.50
C THR A 69 -29.07 31.00 -6.30
N LYS A 70 -30.24 30.42 -6.06
CA LYS A 70 -30.47 29.45 -4.98
C LYS A 70 -29.46 28.31 -5.16
N LYS A 71 -28.41 28.31 -4.34
CA LYS A 71 -27.58 27.12 -4.13
C LYS A 71 -28.53 26.11 -3.50
N ALA A 72 -28.80 25.00 -4.20
CA ALA A 72 -29.59 23.91 -3.64
C ALA A 72 -29.01 23.58 -2.26
N SER A 73 -29.83 23.63 -1.22
CA SER A 73 -29.46 23.10 0.09
C SER A 73 -29.15 21.62 -0.13
N ALA A 74 -27.93 21.19 0.20
CA ALA A 74 -27.61 19.78 0.25
C ALA A 74 -28.55 19.15 1.27
N GLU A 75 -29.49 18.34 0.77
CA GLU A 75 -30.40 17.58 1.62
C GLU A 75 -29.58 16.45 2.22
N VAL A 76 -29.41 16.48 3.55
CA VAL A 76 -28.73 15.41 4.28
C VAL A 76 -29.78 14.37 4.59
N VAL A 77 -29.60 13.17 4.04
CA VAL A 77 -30.52 12.02 4.21
C VAL A 77 -29.75 10.92 4.94
N GLU A 78 -30.43 10.25 5.87
CA GLU A 78 -29.85 9.12 6.61
C GLU A 78 -29.61 7.91 5.70
N VAL A 79 -28.42 7.33 5.84
CA VAL A 79 -28.02 6.12 5.13
C VAL A 79 -28.43 4.90 5.96
N ASP A 80 -29.03 3.89 5.32
CA ASP A 80 -29.28 2.58 5.92
C ASP A 80 -28.00 1.73 5.88
N LYS A 81 -27.43 1.54 4.67
CA LYS A 81 -26.16 0.82 4.46
C LYS A 81 -25.54 1.03 3.09
N ILE A 82 -24.25 0.72 2.99
CA ILE A 82 -23.53 0.61 1.71
C ILE A 82 -23.66 -0.82 1.16
N LEU A 83 -23.98 -0.95 -0.13
CA LEU A 83 -24.21 -2.24 -0.79
C LEU A 83 -23.07 -2.68 -1.71
N ALA A 84 -22.39 -1.73 -2.35
CA ALA A 84 -21.37 -2.01 -3.36
C ALA A 84 -20.46 -0.80 -3.56
N VAL A 85 -19.26 -1.04 -4.08
CA VAL A 85 -18.32 0.00 -4.52
C VAL A 85 -17.88 -0.26 -5.96
N LYS A 86 -17.63 0.81 -6.72
CA LYS A 86 -17.02 0.73 -8.05
C LYS A 86 -16.18 1.96 -8.36
N ALA A 87 -15.23 1.80 -9.27
CA ALA A 87 -14.49 2.92 -9.83
C ALA A 87 -15.41 3.81 -10.70
N ASN A 88 -15.25 5.12 -10.53
CA ASN A 88 -15.83 6.15 -11.37
C ASN A 88 -15.00 6.29 -12.65
N VAL A 89 -15.63 6.66 -13.76
CA VAL A 89 -14.94 6.98 -15.04
C VAL A 89 -13.94 8.13 -14.90
N LYS A 90 -14.07 8.96 -13.85
CA LYS A 90 -13.16 10.04 -13.50
C LYS A 90 -12.13 9.67 -12.41
N GLY A 91 -11.95 8.39 -12.12
CA GLY A 91 -10.96 7.88 -11.16
C GLY A 91 -11.42 7.77 -9.70
N GLY A 92 -12.42 8.53 -9.24
CA GLY A 92 -12.92 8.40 -7.86
C GLY A 92 -13.66 7.07 -7.57
N LEU A 93 -14.09 6.87 -6.32
CA LEU A 93 -14.97 5.76 -5.94
C LEU A 93 -16.44 6.22 -5.93
N LEU A 94 -17.33 5.30 -6.31
CA LEU A 94 -18.77 5.43 -6.14
C LEU A 94 -19.25 4.30 -5.24
N TYR A 95 -20.06 4.63 -4.25
CA TYR A 95 -20.71 3.71 -3.34
C TYR A 95 -22.18 3.61 -3.68
N GLN A 96 -22.72 2.39 -3.73
CA GLN A 96 -24.15 2.18 -3.84
C GLN A 96 -24.76 2.28 -2.45
N ILE A 97 -25.43 3.40 -2.20
CA ILE A 97 -26.08 3.69 -0.94
C ILE A 97 -27.51 3.16 -0.99
N GLN A 98 -27.91 2.41 0.03
CA GLN A 98 -29.31 2.17 0.33
C GLN A 98 -29.75 3.21 1.36
N TRP A 99 -30.76 3.99 1.01
CA TRP A 99 -31.36 4.98 1.89
C TRP A 99 -32.46 4.35 2.76
N MET A 100 -32.88 5.04 3.82
CA MET A 100 -33.93 4.57 4.73
C MET A 100 -35.29 4.35 4.05
N ASP A 101 -35.57 5.02 2.94
CA ASP A 101 -36.78 4.81 2.14
C ASP A 101 -36.68 3.58 1.20
N GLY A 102 -35.55 2.85 1.24
CA GLY A 102 -35.25 1.68 0.43
C GLY A 102 -34.77 1.99 -0.99
N THR A 103 -34.70 3.27 -1.37
CA THR A 103 -34.14 3.67 -2.67
C THR A 103 -32.61 3.47 -2.67
N LYS A 104 -32.05 3.36 -3.88
CA LYS A 104 -30.62 3.08 -4.07
C LYS A 104 -30.02 4.04 -5.08
N THR A 105 -28.94 4.72 -4.70
CA THR A 105 -28.21 5.61 -5.61
C THR A 105 -26.71 5.31 -5.55
N TRP A 106 -25.98 5.77 -6.57
CA TRP A 106 -24.52 5.70 -6.61
C TRP A 106 -23.97 7.06 -6.23
N GLU A 107 -23.37 7.16 -5.04
CA GLU A 107 -22.84 8.41 -4.51
C GLU A 107 -21.31 8.40 -4.52
N PRO A 108 -20.66 9.52 -4.86
CA PRO A 108 -19.22 9.67 -4.62
C PRO A 108 -18.92 9.59 -3.13
N GLU A 109 -17.71 9.13 -2.80
CA GLU A 109 -17.21 9.04 -1.41
C GLU A 109 -17.51 10.29 -0.58
N GLY A 110 -17.19 11.48 -1.11
CA GLY A 110 -17.40 12.75 -0.39
C GLY A 110 -18.86 13.16 -0.18
N ASN A 111 -19.84 12.40 -0.68
CA ASN A 111 -21.26 12.59 -0.35
C ASN A 111 -21.69 11.75 0.86
N VAL A 112 -20.92 10.73 1.24
CA VAL A 112 -21.17 9.92 2.44
C VAL A 112 -20.45 10.61 3.60
N MET A 113 -21.19 11.10 4.59
CA MET A 113 -20.63 11.86 5.71
C MET A 113 -20.17 10.98 6.88
N ASP A 114 -20.51 9.71 6.85
CA ASP A 114 -20.18 8.73 7.89
C ASP A 114 -18.96 7.93 7.42
N ASP A 115 -17.77 8.38 7.82
CA ASP A 115 -16.51 7.74 7.45
C ASP A 115 -16.40 6.33 8.05
N ASP A 116 -16.93 6.11 9.26
CA ASP A 116 -16.96 4.80 9.91
C ASP A 116 -17.76 3.80 9.09
N LEU A 117 -18.89 4.23 8.49
CA LEU A 117 -19.69 3.39 7.61
C LEU A 117 -18.92 2.97 6.34
N ILE A 118 -18.10 3.86 5.78
CA ILE A 118 -17.25 3.54 4.62
C ILE A 118 -16.17 2.55 5.06
N ASP A 119 -15.46 2.84 6.15
CA ASP A 119 -14.37 2.01 6.65
C ASP A 119 -14.83 0.60 6.99
N ASP A 120 -15.99 0.44 7.65
CA ASP A 120 -16.58 -0.86 7.96
C ASP A 120 -16.95 -1.64 6.70
N PHE A 121 -17.56 -0.96 5.72
CA PHE A 121 -17.92 -1.57 4.43
C PHE A 121 -16.67 -2.03 3.67
N GLU A 122 -15.65 -1.17 3.55
CA GLU A 122 -14.41 -1.49 2.87
C GLU A 122 -13.64 -2.61 3.58
N ALA A 123 -13.60 -2.59 4.92
CA ALA A 123 -12.98 -3.65 5.70
C ALA A 123 -13.68 -5.00 5.48
N ALA A 124 -15.01 -5.01 5.42
CA ALA A 124 -15.78 -6.22 5.12
C ALA A 124 -15.53 -6.73 3.68
N GLU A 125 -15.50 -5.84 2.69
CA GLU A 125 -15.19 -6.23 1.30
C GLU A 125 -13.74 -6.67 1.14
N GLN A 126 -12.79 -6.06 1.84
CA GLN A 126 -11.40 -6.53 1.91
C GLN A 126 -11.32 -7.93 2.53
N ALA A 127 -11.95 -8.15 3.68
CA ALA A 127 -11.97 -9.44 4.35
C ALA A 127 -12.52 -10.54 3.43
N LYS A 128 -13.63 -10.26 2.75
CA LYS A 128 -14.23 -11.16 1.74
C LYS A 128 -13.35 -11.33 0.49
N ALA A 129 -12.68 -10.26 0.05
CA ALA A 129 -11.82 -10.33 -1.12
C ALA A 129 -10.62 -11.24 -0.87
N TYR A 130 -10.08 -11.22 0.36
CA TYR A 130 -8.91 -11.97 0.74
C TYR A 130 -9.21 -13.32 1.39
N SER A 131 -10.43 -13.58 1.89
CA SER A 131 -10.81 -14.82 2.59
C SER A 131 -10.70 -16.07 1.73
N ASP A 132 -10.89 -15.92 0.42
CA ASP A 132 -10.99 -17.06 -0.51
C ASP A 132 -9.62 -17.68 -0.86
N HIS A 133 -8.51 -17.06 -0.44
CA HIS A 133 -7.17 -17.57 -0.74
C HIS A 133 -6.79 -18.75 0.15
N ASP A 134 -6.26 -19.80 -0.48
CA ASP A 134 -5.64 -20.92 0.24
C ASP A 134 -4.20 -20.58 0.61
N ILE A 135 -3.98 -20.16 1.87
CA ILE A 135 -2.67 -19.76 2.38
C ILE A 135 -2.04 -20.94 3.13
N GLN A 136 -0.86 -21.35 2.66
CA GLN A 136 -0.13 -22.52 3.16
C GLN A 136 1.21 -22.11 3.77
N VAL A 137 1.84 -23.03 4.52
CA VAL A 137 3.21 -22.82 4.99
C VAL A 137 4.15 -22.71 3.79
N GLY A 138 4.98 -21.68 3.78
CA GLY A 138 5.87 -21.34 2.67
C GLY A 138 5.30 -20.33 1.69
N SER A 139 4.00 -20.02 1.74
CA SER A 139 3.38 -18.98 0.89
C SER A 139 3.99 -17.60 1.17
N GLU A 140 4.23 -16.85 0.09
CA GLU A 140 4.49 -15.41 0.16
C GLU A 140 3.16 -14.68 0.36
N VAL A 141 3.12 -13.85 1.39
CA VAL A 141 1.92 -13.15 1.84
C VAL A 141 2.23 -11.69 2.12
N GLU A 142 1.19 -10.89 2.24
CA GLU A 142 1.26 -9.60 2.88
C GLU A 142 0.41 -9.60 4.14
N VAL A 143 0.94 -8.98 5.19
CA VAL A 143 0.33 -8.91 6.52
C VAL A 143 -0.18 -7.49 6.74
N LYS A 144 -1.45 -7.37 7.12
CA LYS A 144 -2.04 -6.10 7.51
C LYS A 144 -1.47 -5.68 8.87
N ASN A 145 -0.84 -4.52 8.91
CA ASN A 145 -0.29 -3.95 10.14
C ASN A 145 -1.41 -3.37 11.01
N VAL A 146 -1.29 -3.61 12.32
CA VAL A 146 -2.19 -3.10 13.37
C VAL A 146 -1.46 -2.20 14.37
N THR A 147 -0.16 -2.00 14.15
CA THR A 147 0.71 -1.18 15.00
C THR A 147 0.44 0.30 14.76
N GLU A 148 0.44 1.08 15.84
CA GLU A 148 0.24 2.52 15.79
C GLU A 148 1.24 3.21 14.85
N GLY A 149 0.73 4.00 13.90
CA GLY A 149 1.49 4.65 12.84
C GLY A 149 1.70 3.79 11.59
N PHE A 150 1.26 2.53 11.59
CA PHE A 150 1.32 1.60 10.46
C PHE A 150 -0.02 0.97 10.11
N GLU A 151 -1.09 1.36 10.79
CA GLU A 151 -2.42 0.78 10.60
C GLU A 151 -2.84 0.83 9.13
N ASN A 152 -3.50 -0.23 8.68
CA ASN A 152 -3.98 -0.39 7.30
C ASN A 152 -2.89 -0.41 6.21
N SER A 153 -1.61 -0.45 6.57
CA SER A 153 -0.54 -0.77 5.63
C SER A 153 -0.31 -2.29 5.53
N TRP A 154 0.27 -2.73 4.43
CA TRP A 154 0.54 -4.15 4.15
C TRP A 154 2.04 -4.41 4.01
N THR A 155 2.58 -5.31 4.83
CA THR A 155 3.99 -5.70 4.80
C THR A 155 4.18 -7.05 4.15
N ALA A 156 5.15 -7.16 3.24
CA ALA A 156 5.53 -8.44 2.64
C ALA A 156 6.19 -9.39 3.66
N ALA A 157 5.67 -10.61 3.73
CA ALA A 157 6.13 -11.66 4.65
C ALA A 157 6.05 -13.05 4.01
N LYS A 158 6.59 -14.03 4.72
CA LYS A 158 6.49 -15.45 4.36
C LYS A 158 5.87 -16.22 5.51
N VAL A 159 4.90 -17.08 5.21
CA VAL A 159 4.32 -17.98 6.22
C VAL A 159 5.35 -19.05 6.58
N THR A 160 5.74 -19.11 7.85
CA THR A 160 6.71 -20.11 8.34
C THR A 160 6.03 -21.26 9.07
N LYS A 161 4.90 -21.00 9.74
CA LYS A 161 4.15 -22.02 10.50
C LYS A 161 2.65 -21.72 10.50
N LYS A 162 1.87 -22.77 10.70
CA LYS A 162 0.43 -22.71 11.00
C LYS A 162 0.17 -23.47 12.29
N ASP A 163 -0.38 -22.79 13.26
CA ASP A 163 -0.66 -23.33 14.59
C ASP A 163 -1.93 -24.17 14.58
N LYS A 164 -2.07 -25.05 15.59
CA LYS A 164 -3.26 -25.90 15.77
C LYS A 164 -4.56 -25.10 15.96
N GLY A 165 -4.45 -23.87 16.44
CA GLY A 165 -5.58 -22.94 16.59
C GLY A 165 -6.01 -22.27 15.28
N GLY A 166 -5.38 -22.60 14.15
CA GLY A 166 -5.61 -21.91 12.89
C GLY A 166 -5.17 -20.46 13.00
N LYS A 167 -3.99 -20.21 13.57
CA LYS A 167 -3.26 -18.94 13.51
C LYS A 167 -1.94 -19.16 12.77
N TRP A 168 -1.31 -18.11 12.27
CA TRP A 168 -0.12 -18.21 11.44
C TRP A 168 1.08 -17.55 12.14
N THR A 169 2.27 -18.09 11.88
CA THR A 169 3.53 -17.40 12.11
C THR A 169 4.07 -16.96 10.77
N VAL A 170 4.47 -15.69 10.70
CA VAL A 170 5.03 -15.06 9.51
C VAL A 170 6.40 -14.48 9.82
N GLU A 171 7.26 -14.46 8.81
CA GLU A 171 8.58 -13.83 8.83
C GLU A 171 8.56 -12.67 7.83
N PHE A 172 8.83 -11.46 8.29
CA PHE A 172 8.81 -10.27 7.45
C PHE A 172 10.02 -10.22 6.53
N THR A 173 9.81 -9.85 5.27
CA THR A 173 10.89 -9.81 4.26
C THR A 173 11.68 -8.50 4.30
N GLY A 174 11.06 -7.42 4.76
CA GLY A 174 11.63 -6.07 4.83
C GLY A 174 12.16 -5.66 6.20
N PHE A 175 11.75 -6.34 7.27
CA PHE A 175 12.06 -5.97 8.65
C PHE A 175 13.05 -6.93 9.29
N VAL A 176 14.02 -6.38 10.01
CA VAL A 176 15.03 -7.11 10.75
C VAL A 176 15.17 -6.55 12.16
N ASP A 177 15.54 -7.40 13.11
CA ASP A 177 15.81 -7.02 14.49
C ASP A 177 17.20 -6.36 14.65
N GLU A 178 17.57 -6.05 15.91
CA GLU A 178 18.87 -5.45 16.26
C GLU A 178 20.06 -6.34 15.90
N GLU A 179 19.86 -7.66 15.81
CA GLU A 179 20.87 -8.64 15.42
C GLU A 179 20.97 -8.78 13.90
N GLY A 180 20.01 -8.20 13.16
CA GLY A 180 19.91 -8.25 11.70
C GLY A 180 19.18 -9.48 11.17
N GLU A 181 18.52 -10.24 12.05
CA GLU A 181 17.70 -11.40 11.72
C GLU A 181 16.28 -10.95 11.35
N ALA A 182 15.59 -11.73 10.52
CA ALA A 182 14.25 -11.36 10.05
C ALA A 182 13.24 -11.33 11.20
N GLU A 183 12.47 -10.25 11.29
CA GLU A 183 11.45 -10.10 12.33
C GLU A 183 10.29 -11.11 12.08
N THR A 184 9.76 -11.68 13.15
CA THR A 184 8.66 -12.66 13.07
C THR A 184 7.47 -12.25 13.92
N GLU A 185 6.27 -12.44 13.37
CA GLU A 185 5.02 -12.24 14.10
C GLU A 185 4.30 -13.60 14.22
N SER A 186 3.97 -13.99 15.46
CA SER A 186 3.23 -15.21 15.76
C SER A 186 1.79 -14.90 16.11
N GLY A 187 0.89 -15.83 15.84
CA GLY A 187 -0.52 -15.69 16.23
C GLY A 187 -1.34 -14.82 15.28
N VAL A 188 -0.85 -14.55 14.07
CA VAL A 188 -1.50 -13.71 13.06
C VAL A 188 -2.81 -14.35 12.62
N GLU A 189 -3.90 -13.58 12.64
CA GLU A 189 -5.21 -14.01 12.18
C GLU A 189 -5.29 -14.12 10.65
N ARG A 190 -6.22 -14.96 10.15
CA ARG A 190 -6.37 -15.20 8.71
C ARG A 190 -6.78 -13.93 7.96
N GLU A 191 -7.57 -13.08 8.59
CA GLU A 191 -8.14 -11.84 8.08
C GLU A 191 -7.07 -10.76 7.87
N ARG A 192 -5.94 -10.87 8.58
CA ARG A 192 -4.77 -10.00 8.40
C ARG A 192 -3.84 -10.46 7.29
N LEU A 193 -4.12 -11.60 6.65
CA LEU A 193 -3.27 -12.16 5.60
C LEU A 193 -3.94 -12.05 4.23
N ARG A 194 -3.17 -11.61 3.25
CA ARG A 194 -3.48 -11.76 1.83
C ARG A 194 -2.29 -12.39 1.10
N LEU A 195 -2.55 -13.05 -0.02
CA LEU A 195 -1.47 -13.38 -0.95
C LEU A 195 -0.90 -12.08 -1.53
N VAL A 196 0.38 -12.11 -1.89
CA VAL A 196 0.98 -11.00 -2.64
C VAL A 196 0.15 -10.75 -3.90
N PRO A 197 -0.36 -9.53 -4.13
CA PRO A 197 -1.12 -9.22 -5.34
C PRO A 197 -0.32 -9.54 -6.61
N ASP A 198 -1.04 -9.92 -7.69
CA ASP A 198 -0.44 -10.18 -9.00
C ASP A 198 0.45 -9.02 -9.47
N GLU A 199 1.47 -9.33 -10.26
CA GLU A 199 2.30 -8.30 -10.88
C GLU A 199 1.44 -7.31 -11.68
N VAL A 200 1.79 -6.03 -11.54
CA VAL A 200 1.12 -4.94 -12.24
C VAL A 200 1.16 -5.18 -13.75
N GLU A 201 -0.02 -5.12 -14.38
CA GLU A 201 -0.15 -5.31 -15.82
C GLU A 201 0.81 -4.40 -16.60
N LYS A 202 1.47 -4.96 -17.61
CA LYS A 202 2.44 -4.22 -18.41
C LYS A 202 1.75 -3.04 -19.10
N GLY A 203 2.18 -1.82 -18.76
CA GLY A 203 1.61 -0.59 -19.32
C GLY A 203 0.47 0.01 -18.51
N TRP A 204 0.14 -0.55 -17.33
CA TRP A 204 -0.74 0.13 -16.39
C TRP A 204 -0.15 1.50 -15.99
N VAL A 205 -1.01 2.50 -15.98
CA VAL A 205 -0.71 3.87 -15.56
C VAL A 205 -1.89 4.33 -14.70
N PRO A 206 -1.63 4.89 -13.51
CA PRO A 206 -2.70 5.40 -12.67
C PRO A 206 -3.41 6.58 -13.33
N ILE A 207 -4.67 6.79 -12.99
CA ILE A 207 -5.44 7.98 -13.38
C ILE A 207 -5.75 8.86 -12.17
N VAL A 208 -5.93 10.17 -12.39
CA VAL A 208 -6.34 11.10 -11.33
C VAL A 208 -7.68 10.66 -10.74
N GLY A 209 -7.75 10.62 -9.41
CA GLY A 209 -8.87 10.15 -8.61
C GLY A 209 -8.73 8.70 -8.13
N GLU A 210 -7.95 7.88 -8.84
CA GLU A 210 -7.83 6.43 -8.61
C GLU A 210 -7.28 6.11 -7.22
N MET A 211 -7.84 5.08 -6.59
CA MET A 211 -7.27 4.46 -5.40
C MET A 211 -6.26 3.40 -5.81
N ILE A 212 -5.02 3.59 -5.35
CA ILE A 212 -3.88 2.73 -5.63
C ILE A 212 -3.18 2.34 -4.33
N GLU A 213 -2.18 1.46 -4.42
CA GLU A 213 -1.25 1.21 -3.34
C GLU A 213 0.14 1.75 -3.69
N VAL A 214 0.78 2.42 -2.73
CA VAL A 214 2.14 2.96 -2.83
C VAL A 214 3.06 2.32 -1.81
N ASN A 215 4.27 1.92 -2.22
CA ASN A 215 5.28 1.36 -1.33
C ASN A 215 6.16 2.46 -0.74
N GLU A 216 5.95 2.74 0.55
CA GLU A 216 6.76 3.65 1.36
C GLU A 216 7.11 2.95 2.68
N ASP A 217 8.37 3.12 3.11
CA ASP A 217 8.92 2.50 4.32
C ASP A 217 8.69 0.97 4.37
N ASP A 218 8.93 0.32 3.22
CA ASP A 218 8.79 -1.13 3.00
C ASP A 218 7.37 -1.70 3.21
N CYS A 219 6.37 -0.82 3.38
CA CYS A 219 4.96 -1.15 3.47
C CYS A 219 4.17 -0.64 2.27
N TRP A 220 3.09 -1.32 1.90
CA TRP A 220 2.13 -0.85 0.91
C TRP A 220 0.97 -0.11 1.58
N TRP A 221 0.75 1.13 1.15
CA TRP A 221 -0.25 2.05 1.70
C TRP A 221 -1.28 2.38 0.64
N GLU A 222 -2.55 2.36 1.02
CA GLU A 222 -3.61 2.86 0.15
C GLU A 222 -3.50 4.38 0.00
N ALA A 223 -3.59 4.86 -1.25
CA ALA A 223 -3.47 6.26 -1.56
C ALA A 223 -4.32 6.64 -2.77
N ARG A 224 -4.85 7.87 -2.73
CA ARG A 224 -5.56 8.48 -3.85
C ARG A 224 -4.59 9.24 -4.74
N VAL A 225 -4.69 9.04 -6.05
CA VAL A 225 -3.98 9.85 -7.04
C VAL A 225 -4.65 11.22 -7.14
N VAL A 226 -3.97 12.28 -6.72
CA VAL A 226 -4.53 13.64 -6.72
C VAL A 226 -4.13 14.42 -7.96
N GLU A 227 -2.91 14.20 -8.44
CA GLU A 227 -2.37 14.91 -9.60
C GLU A 227 -1.35 14.03 -10.33
N ILE A 228 -1.30 14.14 -11.65
CA ILE A 228 -0.26 13.53 -12.48
C ILE A 228 0.42 14.61 -13.30
N SER A 229 1.75 14.70 -13.18
CA SER A 229 2.59 15.64 -13.91
C SER A 229 3.77 14.90 -14.54
N GLY A 230 3.67 14.65 -15.85
CA GLY A 230 4.63 13.84 -16.58
C GLY A 230 4.71 12.40 -16.05
N LYS A 231 5.87 12.00 -15.50
CA LYS A 231 6.09 10.68 -14.88
C LYS A 231 5.94 10.69 -13.36
N LYS A 232 5.41 11.75 -12.77
CA LYS A 232 5.22 11.85 -11.32
C LYS A 232 3.74 11.87 -10.99
N ALA A 233 3.36 11.15 -9.95
CA ALA A 233 2.04 11.19 -9.35
C ALA A 233 2.14 11.79 -7.95
N LYS A 234 1.28 12.77 -7.65
CA LYS A 234 1.02 13.25 -6.30
C LYS A 234 -0.10 12.42 -5.71
N LEU A 235 0.17 11.83 -4.56
CA LEU A 235 -0.67 10.85 -3.89
C LEU A 235 -1.07 11.39 -2.52
N GLN A 236 -2.32 11.24 -2.12
CA GLN A 236 -2.77 11.48 -0.75
C GLN A 236 -3.00 10.13 -0.09
N LEU A 237 -2.34 9.86 1.03
CA LEU A 237 -2.53 8.60 1.76
C LEU A 237 -3.99 8.52 2.26
N ARG A 238 -4.55 7.31 2.36
CA ARG A 238 -5.92 7.14 2.89
C ARG A 238 -5.95 7.29 4.41
N VAL A 239 -4.90 6.82 5.07
CA VAL A 239 -4.76 6.82 6.54
C VAL A 239 -4.39 8.19 7.12
N SER A 240 -4.01 9.16 6.28
CA SER A 240 -3.63 10.49 6.71
C SER A 240 -3.77 11.52 5.60
N ASP A 241 -3.90 12.80 5.94
CA ASP A 241 -3.86 13.89 4.95
C ASP A 241 -2.47 14.16 4.35
N GLU A 242 -1.53 13.23 4.52
CA GLU A 242 -0.19 13.38 3.99
C GLU A 242 -0.16 13.17 2.47
N PHE A 243 0.57 14.06 1.79
CA PHE A 243 0.87 13.92 0.38
C PHE A 243 2.24 13.31 0.15
N LYS A 244 2.30 12.24 -0.65
CA LYS A 244 3.54 11.67 -1.17
C LYS A 244 3.66 11.94 -2.66
N THR A 245 4.89 11.94 -3.18
CA THR A 245 5.14 12.00 -4.62
C THR A 245 5.89 10.74 -5.02
N SER A 246 5.37 10.03 -6.02
CA SER A 246 6.00 8.82 -6.54
C SER A 246 6.15 8.88 -8.05
N THR A 247 7.07 8.08 -8.57
CA THR A 247 7.37 8.01 -10.01
C THR A 247 6.54 6.90 -10.65
N ILE A 248 5.75 7.25 -11.66
CA ILE A 248 4.94 6.33 -12.44
C ILE A 248 5.85 5.34 -13.20
N GLY A 249 5.49 4.06 -13.15
CA GLY A 249 6.27 2.96 -13.73
C GLY A 249 7.43 2.47 -12.85
N ALA A 250 7.65 3.08 -11.69
CA ALA A 250 8.48 2.47 -10.66
C ALA A 250 7.72 1.29 -10.02
N LYS A 251 8.45 0.29 -9.49
CA LYS A 251 7.90 -0.83 -8.71
C LYS A 251 7.34 -0.41 -7.33
N LYS A 252 7.04 0.89 -7.15
CA LYS A 252 6.51 1.50 -5.93
C LYS A 252 5.02 1.78 -6.01
N LEU A 253 4.38 1.57 -7.16
CA LEU A 253 2.95 1.82 -7.36
C LEU A 253 2.30 0.58 -7.96
N ARG A 254 1.10 0.26 -7.48
CA ARG A 254 0.27 -0.80 -8.04
C ARG A 254 -1.23 -0.48 -7.87
N PRO A 255 -2.12 -1.12 -8.64
CA PRO A 255 -3.56 -1.05 -8.39
C PRO A 255 -3.89 -1.47 -6.95
N CYS A 256 -4.93 -0.87 -6.37
CA CYS A 256 -5.43 -1.29 -5.07
C CYS A 256 -5.98 -2.73 -5.15
N GLY A 257 -5.44 -3.62 -4.31
CA GLY A 257 -5.61 -5.07 -4.47
C GLY A 257 -7.07 -5.52 -4.41
N TRP A 258 -7.80 -5.11 -3.37
CA TRP A 258 -9.19 -5.52 -3.16
C TRP A 258 -10.15 -4.89 -4.17
N LEU A 259 -9.94 -3.63 -4.55
CA LEU A 259 -10.74 -2.96 -5.59
C LEU A 259 -10.57 -3.63 -6.96
N HIS A 260 -9.34 -4.03 -7.30
CA HIS A 260 -9.05 -4.76 -8.55
C HIS A 260 -9.77 -6.11 -8.57
N MET A 261 -9.76 -6.84 -7.45
CA MET A 261 -10.46 -8.12 -7.33
C MET A 261 -11.98 -7.97 -7.37
N ALA A 262 -12.54 -6.97 -6.67
CA ALA A 262 -13.98 -6.67 -6.71
C ALA A 262 -14.43 -6.33 -8.14
N GLY A 263 -13.63 -5.55 -8.88
CA GLY A 263 -13.87 -5.23 -10.29
C GLY A 263 -13.82 -6.43 -11.24
N LYS A 264 -12.99 -7.45 -10.95
CA LYS A 264 -12.97 -8.72 -11.69
C LYS A 264 -14.24 -9.54 -11.43
N ARG A 265 -14.67 -9.67 -10.17
CA ARG A 265 -15.89 -10.43 -9.78
C ARG A 265 -17.17 -9.85 -10.39
N ALA A 266 -17.25 -8.54 -10.58
CA ALA A 266 -18.41 -7.90 -11.19
C ALA A 266 -18.53 -8.14 -12.72
N LYS A 267 -17.48 -8.67 -13.37
CA LYS A 267 -17.42 -8.91 -14.82
C LYS A 267 -17.54 -10.39 -15.20
N SER A 268 -17.39 -11.31 -14.24
CA SER A 268 -17.54 -12.76 -14.39
C SER A 268 -18.99 -13.19 -14.17
#